data_AF-A0A4Q9MXB2-F1
#
_entry.id   AF-A0A4Q9MXB2-F1
#
_cell.length_a   1.000
_cell.length_b   1.000
_cell.length_c   1.000
_cell.angle_alpha   90.00
_cell.angle_beta   90.00
_cell.angle_gamma   90.00
#
_symmetry.space_group_name_H-M   'P 1'
#
loop_
_entity.id
_entity.type
_entity.pdbx_description
1 polymer ?
#
loop_
_entity_poly.entity_id
_entity_poly.type
_entity_poly.pdbx_seq_one_letter_code
_entity_poly.pdbx_strand_id
1 'polypeptide(L)'
;MAGHDDGKAVANGIPPPPFQLPTPDSPDVITANMFKLTELTPDDRKRFLLRNLVAHLHSFVRETSLTTAEWDQTIKFLTRVGQTCTPIRQEFILLSDVLGVSALVDAINNPPENDATESSVLGPFFTEDAPDVANGDSIASEGKGEYMYVEGRVLSVDGTPIPNATVETWETDANGFYDTQYTTRDRPDCRGRLHSDKDGHFGYRAVVPVAYPIPGDGPVGELLLGIGRHNMRPNHLHLMIEAPGYRKLTTAFYPEGDLYLESDAVFGVKKSLVVKLQTIKDEAEARKRGFPKGDTFKLLQRDIILVPEDLAAKAFKEKAEAAAKNAAVSL
;
A
#
# COMPACT_ATOMS: atom_id res chain seq x y z
N MET A 1 -29.44 0.68 1.79
CA MET A 1 -30.89 0.88 1.91
C MET A 1 -31.54 -0.49 1.86
N ALA A 2 -32.18 -0.94 2.94
CA ALA A 2 -33.07 -2.09 2.85
C ALA A 2 -34.26 -1.66 1.97
N GLY A 3 -34.45 -2.34 0.85
CA GLY A 3 -35.55 -2.05 -0.08
C GLY A 3 -36.88 -2.27 0.63
N HIS A 4 -37.67 -1.21 0.75
CA HIS A 4 -39.05 -1.26 1.19
C HIS A 4 -39.94 -1.52 -0.01
N ASP A 5 -40.04 -2.77 -0.46
CA ASP A 5 -41.24 -3.18 -1.19
C ASP A 5 -42.30 -3.51 -0.13
N ASP A 6 -43.43 -2.79 -0.19
CA ASP A 6 -44.64 -2.95 0.62
C ASP A 6 -44.60 -2.55 2.10
N GLY A 7 -43.61 -1.79 2.55
CA GLY A 7 -43.58 -1.22 3.92
C GLY A 7 -43.42 -2.25 5.04
N LYS A 8 -43.01 -3.49 4.71
CA LYS A 8 -42.65 -4.53 5.68
C LYS A 8 -41.14 -4.70 5.75
N ALA A 9 -40.65 -5.10 6.92
CA ALA A 9 -39.26 -5.53 7.07
C ALA A 9 -39.05 -6.83 6.29
N VAL A 10 -38.04 -6.86 5.43
CA VAL A 10 -37.69 -8.03 4.61
C VAL A 10 -36.55 -8.78 5.28
N ALA A 11 -36.77 -10.05 5.63
CA ALA A 11 -35.71 -10.94 6.09
C ALA A 11 -34.81 -11.35 4.93
N ASN A 12 -33.54 -11.66 5.21
CA ASN A 12 -32.58 -12.12 4.20
C ASN A 12 -32.83 -13.55 3.68
N GLY A 13 -33.96 -14.17 4.03
CA GLY A 13 -34.37 -15.49 3.56
C GLY A 13 -33.67 -16.68 4.23
N ILE A 14 -32.79 -16.45 5.19
CA ILE A 14 -32.06 -17.53 5.89
C ILE A 14 -32.88 -17.99 7.12
N PRO A 15 -33.19 -19.30 7.26
CA PRO A 15 -33.90 -19.80 8.43
C PRO A 15 -33.04 -19.74 9.70
N PRO A 16 -33.63 -19.89 10.90
CA PRO A 16 -32.88 -20.06 12.13
C PRO A 16 -31.85 -21.19 12.03
N PRO A 17 -30.72 -21.12 12.77
CA PRO A 17 -29.69 -22.14 12.73
C PRO A 17 -30.27 -23.53 13.08
N PRO A 18 -29.74 -24.63 12.49
CA PRO A 18 -30.22 -25.99 12.72
C PRO A 18 -29.84 -26.55 14.11
N PHE A 19 -29.34 -25.70 15.01
CA PHE A 19 -28.90 -26.05 16.36
C PHE A 19 -29.41 -25.01 17.36
N GLN A 20 -29.54 -25.42 18.63
CA GLN A 20 -29.91 -24.51 19.72
C GLN A 20 -28.68 -23.75 20.22
N LEU A 21 -28.87 -22.46 20.48
CA LEU A 21 -27.90 -21.61 21.17
C LEU A 21 -28.43 -21.31 22.58
N PRO A 22 -27.60 -21.37 23.64
CA PRO A 22 -28.00 -20.89 24.95
C PRO A 22 -28.35 -19.39 24.91
N THR A 23 -29.35 -18.98 25.68
CA THR A 23 -29.69 -17.57 25.87
C THR A 23 -28.53 -16.87 26.58
N PRO A 24 -28.00 -15.75 26.07
CA PRO A 24 -26.89 -15.06 26.72
C PRO A 24 -27.25 -14.47 28.09
N ASP A 25 -26.50 -14.87 29.12
CA ASP A 25 -26.53 -14.32 30.48
C ASP A 25 -25.15 -13.81 30.95
N SER A 26 -24.13 -13.96 30.10
CA SER A 26 -22.74 -13.61 30.36
C SER A 26 -21.98 -13.31 29.04
N PRO A 27 -20.89 -12.53 29.07
CA PRO A 27 -20.06 -12.26 27.89
C PRO A 27 -19.49 -13.51 27.20
N ASP A 28 -19.22 -14.56 27.97
CA ASP A 28 -18.67 -15.81 27.46
C ASP A 28 -19.68 -16.57 26.60
N VAL A 29 -20.96 -16.57 26.99
CA VAL A 29 -22.04 -17.16 26.20
C VAL A 29 -22.21 -16.41 24.87
N ILE A 30 -22.07 -15.08 24.84
CA ILE A 30 -22.13 -14.30 23.58
C ILE A 30 -21.03 -14.74 22.61
N THR A 31 -19.79 -14.89 23.11
CA THR A 31 -18.64 -15.29 22.30
C THR A 31 -18.78 -16.73 21.79
N ALA A 32 -19.17 -17.65 22.68
CA ALA A 32 -19.42 -19.05 22.32
C ALA A 32 -20.52 -19.19 21.26
N ASN A 33 -21.60 -18.43 21.38
CA ASN A 33 -22.69 -18.40 20.39
C ASN A 33 -22.21 -17.89 19.03
N MET A 34 -21.44 -16.79 19.00
CA MET A 34 -20.86 -16.30 17.74
C MET A 34 -19.93 -17.31 17.11
N PHE A 35 -19.07 -17.99 17.88
CA PHE A 35 -18.23 -19.07 17.35
C PHE A 35 -19.06 -20.22 16.77
N LYS A 36 -20.14 -20.62 17.43
CA LYS A 36 -21.02 -21.67 16.91
C LYS A 36 -21.70 -21.24 15.61
N LEU A 37 -22.13 -19.98 15.51
CA LEU A 37 -22.69 -19.40 14.28
C LEU A 37 -21.67 -19.35 13.14
N THR A 38 -20.38 -19.16 13.42
CA THR A 38 -19.37 -19.18 12.35
C THR A 38 -19.30 -20.52 11.62
N GLU A 39 -19.66 -21.64 12.27
CA GLU A 39 -19.68 -22.98 11.65
C GLU A 39 -20.64 -23.08 10.45
N LEU A 40 -21.64 -22.20 10.38
CA LEU A 40 -22.57 -22.14 9.24
C LEU A 40 -21.94 -21.57 7.97
N THR A 41 -20.76 -20.94 8.07
CA THR A 41 -20.05 -20.36 6.91
C THR A 41 -19.59 -21.50 5.99
N PRO A 42 -20.09 -21.64 4.75
CA PRO A 42 -19.80 -22.82 3.92
C PRO A 42 -18.34 -22.90 3.45
N ASP A 43 -17.74 -21.74 3.17
CA ASP A 43 -16.36 -21.63 2.72
C ASP A 43 -15.39 -21.71 3.92
N ASP A 44 -14.50 -22.71 3.91
CA ASP A 44 -13.60 -22.98 5.02
C ASP A 44 -12.63 -21.82 5.31
N ARG A 45 -12.17 -21.10 4.26
CA ARG A 45 -11.28 -19.96 4.44
C ARG A 45 -11.99 -18.78 5.08
N LYS A 46 -13.21 -18.45 4.63
CA LYS A 46 -14.06 -17.42 5.24
C LYS A 46 -14.42 -17.79 6.68
N ARG A 47 -14.73 -19.07 6.94
CA ARG A 47 -15.00 -19.58 8.30
C ARG A 47 -13.79 -19.34 9.21
N PHE A 48 -12.60 -19.74 8.75
CA PHE A 48 -11.35 -19.53 9.47
C PHE A 48 -11.10 -18.05 9.76
N LEU A 49 -11.20 -17.17 8.75
CA LEU A 49 -10.97 -15.74 8.90
C LEU A 49 -11.96 -15.09 9.87
N LEU A 50 -13.26 -15.35 9.69
CA LEU A 50 -14.31 -14.77 10.51
C LEU A 50 -14.19 -15.22 11.97
N ARG A 51 -13.95 -16.51 12.22
CA ARG A 51 -13.77 -17.03 13.57
C ARG A 51 -12.60 -16.37 14.29
N ASN A 52 -11.43 -16.26 13.63
CA ASN A 52 -10.26 -15.63 14.23
C ASN A 52 -10.48 -14.12 14.45
N LEU A 53 -11.11 -13.42 13.51
CA LEU A 53 -11.43 -12.01 13.67
C LEU A 53 -12.35 -11.80 14.89
N VAL A 54 -13.43 -12.58 15.02
CA VAL A 54 -14.33 -12.51 16.18
C VAL A 54 -13.58 -12.82 17.48
N ALA A 55 -12.68 -13.82 17.46
CA ALA A 55 -11.88 -14.17 18.64
C ALA A 55 -11.01 -13.00 19.10
N HIS A 56 -10.22 -12.40 18.21
CA HIS A 56 -9.37 -11.26 18.55
C HIS A 56 -10.18 -10.04 18.96
N LEU A 57 -11.28 -9.73 18.25
CA LEU A 57 -12.13 -8.59 18.56
C LEU A 57 -12.79 -8.71 19.93
N HIS A 58 -13.38 -9.88 20.24
CA HIS A 58 -14.01 -10.09 21.55
C HIS A 58 -12.99 -10.13 22.68
N SER A 59 -11.78 -10.66 22.43
CA SER A 59 -10.69 -10.61 23.42
C SER A 59 -10.24 -9.17 23.68
N PHE A 60 -10.08 -8.33 22.65
CA PHE A 60 -9.79 -6.90 22.81
C PHE A 60 -10.86 -6.18 23.65
N VAL A 61 -12.15 -6.44 23.39
CA VAL A 61 -13.24 -5.85 24.18
C VAL A 61 -13.17 -6.27 25.64
N ARG A 62 -12.89 -7.55 25.93
CA ARG A 62 -12.78 -8.05 27.31
C ARG A 62 -11.53 -7.53 28.03
N GLU A 63 -10.37 -7.60 27.39
CA GLU A 63 -9.09 -7.24 28.03
C GLU A 63 -9.03 -5.75 28.39
N THR A 64 -9.69 -4.90 27.60
CA THR A 64 -9.77 -3.46 27.82
C THR A 64 -10.94 -3.06 28.71
N SER A 65 -11.90 -3.96 28.97
CA SER A 65 -13.18 -3.63 29.61
C SER A 65 -13.88 -2.46 28.91
N LEU A 66 -13.91 -2.49 27.57
CA LEU A 66 -14.40 -1.40 26.73
C LEU A 66 -15.78 -0.90 27.20
N THR A 67 -15.86 0.38 27.54
CA THR A 67 -17.10 0.99 28.02
C THR A 67 -18.06 1.27 26.86
N THR A 68 -19.36 1.41 27.17
CA THR A 68 -20.37 1.82 26.18
C THR A 68 -20.05 3.17 25.55
N ALA A 69 -19.45 4.09 26.30
CA ALA A 69 -19.06 5.41 25.80
C ALA A 69 -17.90 5.33 24.81
N GLU A 70 -16.86 4.54 25.10
CA GLU A 70 -15.74 4.29 24.18
C GLU A 70 -16.19 3.53 22.93
N TRP A 71 -17.11 2.57 23.09
CA TRP A 71 -17.73 1.87 21.97
C TRP A 71 -18.51 2.83 21.06
N ASP A 72 -19.36 3.71 21.61
CA ASP A 72 -20.12 4.70 20.84
C ASP A 72 -19.18 5.68 20.09
N GLN A 73 -18.11 6.13 20.73
CA GLN A 73 -17.08 6.94 20.09
C GLN A 73 -16.37 6.20 18.95
N THR A 74 -16.05 4.91 19.14
CA THR A 74 -15.43 4.06 18.12
C THR A 74 -16.35 3.90 16.90
N ILE A 75 -17.65 3.66 17.12
CA ILE A 75 -18.63 3.56 16.03
C ILE A 75 -18.74 4.89 15.27
N LYS A 76 -18.78 6.03 15.97
CA LYS A 76 -18.78 7.35 15.35
C LYS A 76 -17.51 7.60 14.53
N PHE A 77 -16.34 7.22 15.05
CA PHE A 77 -15.07 7.30 14.34
C PHE A 77 -15.10 6.50 13.04
N LEU A 78 -15.42 5.21 13.09
CA LEU A 78 -15.49 4.33 11.91
C LEU A 78 -16.55 4.79 10.89
N THR A 79 -17.67 5.33 11.38
CA THR A 79 -18.70 5.94 10.53
C THR A 79 -18.14 7.14 9.76
N ARG A 80 -17.41 8.03 10.44
CA ARG A 80 -16.77 9.19 9.81
C ARG A 80 -15.69 8.76 8.81
N VAL A 81 -14.89 7.75 9.12
CA VAL A 81 -13.90 7.18 8.19
C VAL A 81 -14.60 6.76 6.89
N GLY A 82 -15.70 6.03 6.99
CA GLY A 82 -16.50 5.66 5.81
C GLY A 82 -17.07 6.87 5.05
N GLN A 83 -17.58 7.88 5.75
CA GLN A 83 -18.16 9.09 5.14
C GLN A 83 -17.12 10.02 4.49
N THR A 84 -15.86 9.95 4.92
CA THR A 84 -14.74 10.72 4.33
C THR A 84 -14.21 10.07 3.03
N CYS A 85 -14.53 8.80 2.77
CA CYS A 85 -14.11 8.14 1.54
C CYS A 85 -14.81 8.72 0.29
N THR A 86 -14.05 8.93 -0.78
CA THR A 86 -14.49 9.38 -2.12
C THR A 86 -13.81 8.53 -3.21
N PRO A 87 -14.13 8.69 -4.51
CA PRO A 87 -13.45 7.96 -5.58
C PRO A 87 -11.93 8.15 -5.61
N ILE A 88 -11.42 9.28 -5.12
CA ILE A 88 -9.99 9.63 -5.11
C ILE A 88 -9.38 9.67 -3.69
N ARG A 89 -10.18 9.43 -2.64
CA ARG A 89 -9.75 9.40 -1.24
C ARG A 89 -10.26 8.16 -0.55
N GLN A 90 -9.36 7.29 -0.10
CA GLN A 90 -9.71 6.07 0.62
C GLN A 90 -9.28 6.15 2.09
N GLU A 91 -10.12 6.75 2.94
CA GLU A 91 -9.82 6.94 4.36
C GLU A 91 -9.72 5.61 5.13
N PHE A 92 -10.43 4.55 4.70
CA PHE A 92 -10.25 3.20 5.28
C PHE A 92 -8.89 2.58 4.94
N ILE A 93 -8.37 2.83 3.74
CA ILE A 93 -7.01 2.42 3.38
C ILE A 93 -6.01 3.22 4.22
N LEU A 94 -6.21 4.54 4.36
CA LEU A 94 -5.36 5.38 5.21
C LEU A 94 -5.37 4.92 6.68
N LEU A 95 -6.52 4.51 7.22
CA LEU A 95 -6.62 3.94 8.56
C LEU A 95 -5.82 2.62 8.66
N SER A 96 -5.93 1.75 7.65
CA SER A 96 -5.12 0.52 7.56
C SER A 96 -3.62 0.83 7.50
N ASP A 97 -3.22 1.86 6.74
CA ASP A 97 -1.85 2.30 6.58
C ASP A 97 -1.26 2.78 7.91
N VAL A 98 -1.93 3.70 8.61
CA VAL A 98 -1.40 4.27 9.86
C VAL A 98 -1.43 3.30 11.03
N LEU A 99 -2.27 2.26 10.98
CA LEU A 99 -2.27 1.17 11.96
C LEU A 99 -1.27 0.06 11.59
N GLY A 100 -0.54 0.19 10.47
CA GLY A 100 0.45 -0.78 10.01
C GLY A 100 -0.14 -2.05 9.40
N VAL A 101 -1.45 -2.12 9.21
CA VAL A 101 -2.13 -3.30 8.64
C VAL A 101 -1.75 -3.47 7.17
N SER A 102 -1.70 -2.39 6.39
CA SER A 102 -1.32 -2.47 4.96
C SER A 102 0.11 -2.98 4.77
N ALA A 103 1.07 -2.45 5.56
CA ALA A 103 2.46 -2.89 5.54
C ALA A 103 2.61 -4.36 6.01
N LEU A 104 1.83 -4.77 7.02
CA LEU A 104 1.82 -6.14 7.50
C LEU A 104 1.26 -7.11 6.45
N VAL A 105 0.16 -6.75 5.79
CA VAL A 105 -0.43 -7.54 4.69
C VAL A 105 0.57 -7.66 3.54
N ASP A 106 1.23 -6.57 3.15
CA ASP A 106 2.29 -6.60 2.14
C ASP A 106 3.41 -7.57 2.53
N ALA A 107 4.00 -7.42 3.73
CA ALA A 107 5.12 -8.24 4.17
C ALA A 107 4.79 -9.75 4.25
N ILE A 108 3.55 -10.11 4.58
CA ILE A 108 3.10 -11.52 4.63
C ILE A 108 2.92 -12.08 3.21
N ASN A 109 2.34 -11.30 2.29
CA ASN A 109 2.00 -11.78 0.94
C ASN A 109 3.16 -11.68 -0.05
N ASN A 110 4.13 -10.81 0.23
CA ASN A 110 5.33 -10.57 -0.56
C ASN A 110 6.58 -10.82 0.29
N PRO A 111 6.80 -12.07 0.73
CA PRO A 111 8.00 -12.39 1.46
C PRO A 111 9.26 -12.06 0.65
N PRO A 112 10.36 -11.63 1.31
CA PRO A 112 11.64 -11.50 0.62
C PRO A 112 12.08 -12.85 0.06
N GLU A 113 12.40 -12.88 -1.23
CA GLU A 113 12.88 -14.06 -1.94
C GLU A 113 14.24 -13.75 -2.58
N ASN A 114 15.30 -14.45 -2.16
CA ASN A 114 16.67 -14.17 -2.60
C ASN A 114 17.02 -12.67 -2.45
N ASP A 115 17.73 -12.11 -3.44
CA ASP A 115 18.05 -10.69 -3.55
C ASP A 115 17.00 -9.91 -4.38
N ALA A 116 15.74 -10.40 -4.42
CA ALA A 116 14.66 -9.71 -5.12
C ALA A 116 14.38 -8.33 -4.52
N THR A 117 13.89 -7.41 -5.34
CA THR A 117 13.48 -6.09 -4.85
C THR A 117 12.25 -6.26 -3.95
N GLU A 118 12.35 -5.79 -2.71
CA GLU A 118 11.24 -5.90 -1.76
C GLU A 118 10.04 -5.05 -2.21
N SER A 119 8.84 -5.55 -1.94
CA SER A 119 7.62 -4.78 -2.12
C SER A 119 7.49 -3.66 -1.08
N SER A 120 6.57 -2.73 -1.31
CA SER A 120 6.12 -1.76 -0.31
C SER A 120 4.64 -1.44 -0.56
N VAL A 121 4.03 -0.67 0.35
CA VAL A 121 2.64 -0.25 0.24
C VAL A 121 2.39 0.58 -1.02
N LEU A 122 1.28 0.29 -1.72
CA LEU A 122 0.87 1.04 -2.91
C LEU A 122 0.58 2.52 -2.59
N GLY A 123 0.05 2.77 -1.40
CA GLY A 123 -0.49 4.08 -1.03
C GLY A 123 -1.80 4.41 -1.76
N PRO A 124 -2.48 5.49 -1.37
CA PRO A 124 -3.80 5.84 -1.88
C PRO A 124 -3.77 6.65 -3.19
N PHE A 125 -2.58 6.96 -3.73
CA PHE A 125 -2.42 7.95 -4.81
C PHE A 125 -2.17 7.34 -6.19
N PHE A 126 -2.16 6.01 -6.33
CA PHE A 126 -2.09 5.36 -7.63
C PHE A 126 -3.35 5.65 -8.48
N THR A 127 -3.16 5.88 -9.78
CA THR A 127 -4.24 6.04 -10.77
C THR A 127 -3.86 5.32 -12.05
N GLU A 128 -4.85 4.73 -12.73
CA GLU A 128 -4.64 3.93 -13.95
C GLU A 128 -4.32 4.79 -15.20
N ASP A 129 -4.44 6.10 -15.10
CA ASP A 129 -4.33 7.05 -16.22
C ASP A 129 -2.90 7.57 -16.45
N ALA A 130 -1.87 6.91 -15.90
CA ALA A 130 -0.49 7.28 -16.17
C ALA A 130 -0.21 7.27 -17.69
N PRO A 131 0.42 8.33 -18.24
CA PRO A 131 0.72 8.41 -19.66
C PRO A 131 1.88 7.48 -20.02
N ASP A 132 1.83 6.89 -21.22
CA ASP A 132 2.97 6.18 -21.78
C ASP A 132 4.07 7.16 -22.19
N VAL A 133 5.29 6.93 -21.74
CA VAL A 133 6.49 7.73 -22.04
C VAL A 133 7.60 6.84 -22.60
N ALA A 134 8.42 7.37 -23.51
CA ALA A 134 9.55 6.63 -24.04
C ALA A 134 10.71 6.60 -23.02
N ASN A 135 11.64 5.65 -23.19
CA ASN A 135 12.89 5.69 -22.44
C ASN A 135 13.65 7.00 -22.72
N GLY A 136 14.01 7.69 -21.64
CA GLY A 136 14.64 9.00 -21.64
C GLY A 136 13.66 10.17 -21.64
N ASP A 137 12.35 9.97 -21.74
CA ASP A 137 11.37 11.06 -21.61
C ASP A 137 11.10 11.46 -20.16
N SER A 138 10.30 12.51 -19.96
CA SER A 138 9.98 13.05 -18.64
C SER A 138 8.61 12.59 -18.16
N ILE A 139 8.52 12.15 -16.91
CA ILE A 139 7.24 11.91 -16.21
C ILE A 139 6.69 13.19 -15.55
N ALA A 140 7.50 14.24 -15.46
CA ALA A 140 7.17 15.49 -14.80
C ALA A 140 7.25 16.69 -15.74
N SER A 141 6.29 17.59 -15.64
CA SER A 141 6.30 18.89 -16.32
C SER A 141 7.39 19.81 -15.76
N GLU A 142 7.80 20.78 -16.56
CA GLU A 142 8.83 21.75 -16.15
C GLU A 142 8.42 22.55 -14.91
N GLY A 143 9.39 22.78 -14.01
CA GLY A 143 9.18 23.56 -12.79
C GLY A 143 8.57 22.79 -11.62
N LYS A 144 8.39 21.47 -11.73
CA LYS A 144 7.86 20.62 -10.65
C LYS A 144 8.84 20.29 -9.53
N GLY A 145 10.14 20.47 -9.74
CA GLY A 145 11.13 20.26 -8.67
C GLY A 145 12.57 20.21 -9.17
N GLU A 146 13.48 19.82 -8.28
CA GLU A 146 14.87 19.56 -8.63
C GLU A 146 14.92 18.38 -9.61
N TYR A 147 15.71 18.50 -10.69
CA TYR A 147 15.79 17.45 -11.68
C TYR A 147 16.39 16.16 -11.13
N MET A 148 15.73 15.05 -11.46
CA MET A 148 16.21 13.70 -11.22
C MET A 148 16.18 12.89 -12.51
N TYR A 149 17.19 12.06 -12.73
CA TYR A 149 17.14 11.00 -13.73
C TYR A 149 17.12 9.66 -13.01
N VAL A 150 16.18 8.80 -13.39
CA VAL A 150 16.03 7.45 -12.85
C VAL A 150 16.46 6.45 -13.92
N GLU A 151 17.28 5.48 -13.57
CA GLU A 151 17.68 4.41 -14.50
C GLU A 151 18.04 3.10 -13.80
N GLY A 152 17.99 2.03 -14.57
CA GLY A 152 18.40 0.71 -14.13
C GLY A 152 18.06 -0.35 -15.15
N ARG A 153 18.04 -1.60 -14.70
CA ARG A 153 17.51 -2.75 -15.45
C ARG A 153 16.41 -3.46 -14.68
N VAL A 154 15.45 -4.00 -15.41
CA VAL A 154 14.52 -5.00 -14.88
C VAL A 154 15.11 -6.38 -15.15
N LEU A 155 15.41 -7.11 -14.08
CA LEU A 155 16.05 -8.42 -14.11
C LEU A 155 15.19 -9.44 -13.36
N SER A 156 15.34 -10.71 -13.72
CA SER A 156 14.90 -11.84 -12.93
C SER A 156 15.87 -12.12 -11.79
N VAL A 157 15.45 -12.83 -10.74
CA VAL A 157 16.30 -13.25 -9.61
C VAL A 157 17.55 -14.06 -10.02
N ASP A 158 17.56 -14.65 -11.21
CA ASP A 158 18.71 -15.36 -11.79
C ASP A 158 19.66 -14.45 -12.60
N GLY A 159 19.37 -13.15 -12.66
CA GLY A 159 20.12 -12.14 -13.40
C GLY A 159 19.71 -12.00 -14.88
N THR A 160 18.75 -12.78 -15.36
CA THR A 160 18.26 -12.69 -16.74
C THR A 160 17.55 -11.34 -16.96
N PRO A 161 17.92 -10.55 -17.99
CA PRO A 161 17.17 -9.34 -18.33
C PRO A 161 15.74 -9.62 -18.76
N ILE A 162 14.81 -8.81 -18.31
CA ILE A 162 13.38 -8.95 -18.65
C ILE A 162 13.01 -7.83 -19.62
N PRO A 163 12.88 -8.13 -20.92
CA PRO A 163 12.50 -7.12 -21.90
C PRO A 163 11.01 -6.83 -21.85
N ASN A 164 10.65 -5.59 -22.21
CA ASN A 164 9.25 -5.15 -22.29
C ASN A 164 8.47 -5.32 -20.97
N ALA A 165 9.16 -5.36 -19.83
CA ALA A 165 8.52 -5.18 -18.52
C ALA A 165 7.99 -3.75 -18.42
N THR A 166 6.73 -3.61 -18.04
CA THR A 166 6.10 -2.33 -17.75
C THR A 166 6.64 -1.80 -16.43
N VAL A 167 7.16 -0.58 -16.45
CA VAL A 167 7.55 0.19 -15.27
C VAL A 167 6.62 1.40 -15.20
N GLU A 168 5.71 1.38 -14.24
CA GLU A 168 4.82 2.51 -13.96
C GLU A 168 5.28 3.20 -12.67
N THR A 169 5.37 4.52 -12.69
CA THR A 169 6.00 5.30 -11.61
C THR A 169 5.23 6.59 -11.36
N TRP A 170 5.21 7.03 -10.10
CA TRP A 170 4.59 8.27 -9.68
C TRP A 170 5.26 8.83 -8.42
N GLU A 171 5.23 10.15 -8.26
CA GLU A 171 5.89 10.86 -7.16
C GLU A 171 5.20 12.18 -6.82
N THR A 172 5.58 12.79 -5.70
CA THR A 172 5.17 14.15 -5.35
C THR A 172 6.02 15.17 -6.09
N ASP A 173 5.45 16.35 -6.34
CA ASP A 173 6.23 17.51 -6.76
C ASP A 173 6.95 18.19 -5.57
N ALA A 174 7.69 19.27 -5.82
CA ALA A 174 8.47 19.99 -4.80
C ALA A 174 7.63 20.60 -3.67
N ASN A 175 6.29 20.64 -3.80
CA ASN A 175 5.38 21.06 -2.73
C ASN A 175 4.88 19.88 -1.89
N GLY A 176 5.28 18.64 -2.21
CA GLY A 176 4.84 17.44 -1.51
C GLY A 176 3.44 16.96 -1.92
N PHE A 177 2.93 17.38 -3.09
CA PHE A 177 1.63 16.94 -3.60
C PHE A 177 1.77 15.99 -4.77
N TYR A 178 0.94 14.94 -4.78
CA TYR A 178 0.61 14.24 -6.02
C TYR A 178 -0.35 15.10 -6.85
N ASP A 179 -0.31 14.93 -8.16
CA ASP A 179 -1.22 15.58 -9.11
C ASP A 179 -2.70 15.41 -8.74
N THR A 180 -3.08 14.25 -8.21
CA THR A 180 -4.44 13.91 -7.74
C THR A 180 -4.93 14.73 -6.55
N GLN A 181 -4.03 15.40 -5.84
CA GLN A 181 -4.37 16.22 -4.67
C GLN A 181 -4.67 17.68 -5.04
N TYR A 182 -4.32 18.11 -6.26
CA TYR A 182 -4.67 19.44 -6.73
C TYR A 182 -6.15 19.49 -7.14
N THR A 183 -6.84 20.55 -6.71
CA THR A 183 -8.24 20.81 -7.06
C THR A 183 -8.45 21.01 -8.57
N THR A 184 -7.39 21.41 -9.27
CA THR A 184 -7.34 21.56 -10.73
C THR A 184 -6.32 20.56 -11.26
N ARG A 185 -6.80 19.41 -11.72
CA ARG A 185 -6.00 18.38 -12.38
C ARG A 185 -6.42 18.28 -13.83
N ASP A 186 -5.69 18.97 -14.71
CA ASP A 186 -5.97 18.98 -16.15
C ASP A 186 -5.51 17.69 -16.84
N ARG A 187 -4.37 17.16 -16.40
CA ARG A 187 -3.76 15.93 -16.90
C ARG A 187 -2.90 15.28 -15.80
N PRO A 188 -2.57 13.98 -15.92
CA PRO A 188 -1.54 13.36 -15.09
C PRO A 188 -0.20 14.09 -15.18
N ASP A 189 0.46 14.28 -14.04
CA ASP A 189 1.80 14.91 -13.96
C ASP A 189 2.60 14.28 -12.80
N CYS A 190 3.93 14.25 -12.91
CA CYS A 190 4.80 13.48 -12.02
C CYS A 190 4.42 11.98 -11.96
N ARG A 191 3.96 11.43 -13.09
CA ARG A 191 3.59 10.02 -13.27
C ARG A 191 3.80 9.60 -14.72
N GLY A 192 4.22 8.36 -14.93
CA GLY A 192 4.40 7.82 -16.27
C GLY A 192 4.57 6.31 -16.29
N ARG A 193 4.33 5.74 -17.46
CA ARG A 193 4.48 4.31 -17.74
C ARG A 193 5.44 4.14 -18.90
N LEU A 194 6.45 3.31 -18.72
CA LEU A 194 7.46 3.01 -19.73
C LEU A 194 7.73 1.51 -19.77
N HIS A 195 8.46 1.06 -20.78
CA HIS A 195 8.82 -0.33 -20.96
C HIS A 195 10.33 -0.48 -20.99
N SER A 196 10.84 -1.51 -20.32
CA SER A 196 12.26 -1.89 -20.42
C SER A 196 12.61 -2.35 -21.83
N ASP A 197 13.86 -2.09 -22.24
CA ASP A 197 14.36 -2.48 -23.55
C ASP A 197 14.79 -3.96 -23.63
N LYS A 198 15.39 -4.36 -24.76
CA LYS A 198 15.81 -5.76 -25.00
C LYS A 198 16.80 -6.32 -23.98
N ASP A 199 17.57 -5.45 -23.33
CA ASP A 199 18.58 -5.80 -22.32
C ASP A 199 18.07 -5.46 -20.90
N GLY A 200 16.76 -5.24 -20.76
CA GLY A 200 16.07 -4.91 -19.52
C GLY A 200 16.22 -3.45 -19.09
N HIS A 201 16.91 -2.59 -19.85
CA HIS A 201 17.18 -1.23 -19.42
C HIS A 201 15.93 -0.36 -19.44
N PHE A 202 15.81 0.52 -18.45
CA PHE A 202 14.84 1.61 -18.45
C PHE A 202 15.52 2.90 -17.98
N GLY A 203 14.98 4.04 -18.40
CA GLY A 203 15.37 5.32 -17.82
C GLY A 203 14.45 6.46 -18.19
N TYR A 204 14.34 7.46 -17.33
CA TYR A 204 13.44 8.61 -17.51
C TYR A 204 13.85 9.80 -16.65
N ARG A 205 13.39 10.99 -17.05
CA ARG A 205 13.48 12.22 -16.26
C ARG A 205 12.30 12.33 -15.30
N ALA A 206 12.60 12.77 -14.10
CA ALA A 206 11.72 12.87 -12.93
C ALA A 206 12.11 14.13 -12.13
N VAL A 207 11.50 14.32 -10.97
CA VAL A 207 11.92 15.33 -9.99
C VAL A 207 12.28 14.68 -8.67
N VAL A 208 13.13 15.30 -7.86
CA VAL A 208 13.43 14.76 -6.52
C VAL A 208 12.19 14.94 -5.65
N PRO A 209 11.55 13.85 -5.16
CA PRO A 209 10.39 13.97 -4.28
C PRO A 209 10.82 14.57 -2.94
N VAL A 210 9.86 15.16 -2.24
CA VAL A 210 10.04 15.73 -0.90
C VAL A 210 9.19 14.97 0.12
N ALA A 211 9.61 14.98 1.38
CA ALA A 211 8.79 14.49 2.48
C ALA A 211 7.46 15.24 2.50
N TYR A 212 6.38 14.52 2.78
CA TYR A 212 5.04 15.10 2.75
C TYR A 212 4.12 14.47 3.81
N PRO A 213 3.14 15.21 4.31
CA PRO A 213 2.12 14.68 5.20
C PRO A 213 1.09 13.83 4.41
N ILE A 214 0.72 12.66 4.93
CA ILE A 214 -0.54 12.02 4.52
C ILE A 214 -1.74 12.91 4.93
N PRO A 215 -2.92 12.77 4.28
CA PRO A 215 -4.09 13.60 4.58
C PRO A 215 -4.39 13.66 6.08
N GLY A 216 -4.37 14.87 6.65
CA GLY A 216 -4.53 15.14 8.08
C GLY A 216 -5.85 15.80 8.46
N ASP A 217 -6.72 16.07 7.48
CA ASP A 217 -8.00 16.78 7.61
C ASP A 217 -9.19 15.84 7.90
N GLY A 218 -8.94 14.54 8.03
CA GLY A 218 -9.94 13.50 8.27
C GLY A 218 -9.85 12.88 9.66
N PRO A 219 -10.73 11.91 9.98
CA PRO A 219 -10.69 11.18 11.25
C PRO A 219 -9.34 10.49 11.48
N VAL A 220 -8.65 10.01 10.44
CA VAL A 220 -7.31 9.43 10.63
C VAL A 220 -6.29 10.46 11.12
N GLY A 221 -6.38 11.70 10.64
CA GLY A 221 -5.56 12.80 11.14
C GLY A 221 -5.83 13.09 12.62
N GLU A 222 -7.10 13.12 13.02
CA GLU A 222 -7.50 13.27 14.44
C GLU A 222 -6.96 12.13 15.31
N LEU A 223 -7.01 10.89 14.82
CA LEU A 223 -6.45 9.73 15.52
C LEU A 223 -4.94 9.92 15.76
N LEU A 224 -4.19 10.29 14.72
CA LEU A 224 -2.74 10.51 14.84
C LEU A 224 -2.39 11.60 15.85
N LEU A 225 -3.12 12.72 15.83
CA LEU A 225 -2.98 13.78 16.83
C LEU A 225 -3.28 13.25 18.25
N GLY A 226 -4.34 12.46 18.41
CA GLY A 226 -4.75 11.89 19.69
C GLY A 226 -3.72 10.92 20.30
N ILE A 227 -2.89 10.27 19.48
CA ILE A 227 -1.82 9.36 19.92
C ILE A 227 -0.42 9.98 19.82
N GLY A 228 -0.32 11.29 19.57
CA GLY A 228 0.97 12.00 19.52
C GLY A 228 1.88 11.58 18.37
N ARG A 229 1.33 11.10 17.24
CA ARG A 229 2.09 10.70 16.05
C ARG A 229 2.05 11.77 14.97
N HIS A 230 3.18 11.97 14.29
CA HIS A 230 3.21 12.78 13.07
C HIS A 230 2.56 12.04 11.90
N ASN A 231 2.13 12.79 10.89
CA ASN A 231 1.53 12.27 9.67
C ASN A 231 2.50 12.31 8.46
N MET A 232 3.78 12.60 8.69
CA MET A 232 4.80 12.70 7.65
C MET A 232 5.24 11.33 7.11
N ARG A 233 5.41 11.26 5.79
CA ARG A 233 6.18 10.23 5.09
C ARG A 233 7.51 10.81 4.62
N PRO A 234 8.60 10.02 4.62
CA PRO A 234 9.85 10.43 3.99
C PRO A 234 9.66 10.61 2.48
N ASN A 235 10.55 11.35 1.82
CA ASN A 235 10.53 11.39 0.37
C ASN A 235 10.66 9.99 -0.26
N HIS A 236 9.93 9.75 -1.34
CA HIS A 236 10.00 8.49 -2.06
C HIS A 236 9.45 8.58 -3.48
N LEU A 237 9.95 7.68 -4.31
CA LEU A 237 9.49 7.42 -5.66
C LEU A 237 8.73 6.10 -5.66
N HIS A 238 7.47 6.08 -6.08
CA HIS A 238 6.73 4.83 -6.24
C HIS A 238 7.03 4.17 -7.57
N LEU A 239 7.04 2.83 -7.56
CA LEU A 239 7.15 2.01 -8.75
C LEU A 239 6.18 0.83 -8.68
N MET A 240 5.58 0.51 -9.82
CA MET A 240 4.81 -0.69 -10.07
C MET A 240 5.37 -1.35 -11.32
N ILE A 241 5.80 -2.61 -11.19
CA ILE A 241 6.48 -3.33 -12.26
C ILE A 241 5.71 -4.60 -12.59
N GLU A 242 5.42 -4.76 -13.88
CA GLU A 242 4.70 -5.92 -14.42
C GLU A 242 5.44 -6.51 -15.61
N ALA A 243 5.57 -7.84 -15.62
CA ALA A 243 6.10 -8.59 -16.74
C ALA A 243 5.40 -9.96 -16.83
N PRO A 244 5.08 -10.47 -18.03
CA PRO A 244 4.50 -11.79 -18.17
C PRO A 244 5.34 -12.89 -17.51
N GLY A 245 4.72 -13.70 -16.66
CA GLY A 245 5.39 -14.79 -15.93
C GLY A 245 6.08 -14.39 -14.62
N TYR A 246 6.08 -13.11 -14.27
CA TYR A 246 6.66 -12.59 -13.03
C TYR A 246 5.56 -12.08 -12.10
N ARG A 247 5.85 -12.14 -10.79
CA ARG A 247 5.00 -11.49 -9.80
C ARG A 247 5.04 -9.99 -9.99
N LYS A 248 3.87 -9.37 -10.09
CA LYS A 248 3.71 -7.92 -10.06
C LYS A 248 4.35 -7.37 -8.79
N LEU A 249 5.26 -6.40 -8.95
CA LEU A 249 5.97 -5.75 -7.85
C LEU A 249 5.44 -4.34 -7.67
N THR A 250 4.83 -4.06 -6.52
CA THR A 250 4.60 -2.70 -6.04
C THR A 250 5.66 -2.36 -5.02
N THR A 251 6.39 -1.27 -5.22
CA THR A 251 7.49 -0.86 -4.33
C THR A 251 7.65 0.66 -4.31
N ALA A 252 8.59 1.14 -3.50
CA ALA A 252 9.01 2.53 -3.47
C ALA A 252 10.51 2.62 -3.14
N PHE A 253 11.20 3.60 -3.71
CA PHE A 253 12.59 3.92 -3.34
C PHE A 253 12.64 5.19 -2.50
N TYR A 254 13.39 5.13 -1.41
CA TYR A 254 13.49 6.18 -0.39
C TYR A 254 14.89 6.77 -0.40
N PRO A 255 15.10 8.01 -0.89
CA PRO A 255 16.39 8.67 -0.79
C PRO A 255 16.94 8.73 0.65
N GLU A 256 18.22 8.41 0.83
CA GLU A 256 18.89 8.49 2.12
C GLU A 256 18.96 9.93 2.67
N GLY A 257 18.93 10.08 3.99
CA GLY A 257 19.10 11.36 4.67
C GLY A 257 17.81 12.13 4.97
N ASP A 258 16.64 11.60 4.60
CA ASP A 258 15.35 12.17 4.99
C ASP A 258 15.08 11.94 6.49
N LEU A 259 14.55 12.96 7.16
CA LEU A 259 14.26 12.98 8.59
C LEU A 259 13.26 11.89 9.02
N TYR A 260 12.37 11.46 8.13
CA TYR A 260 11.25 10.56 8.45
C TYR A 260 11.48 9.10 8.02
N LEU A 261 12.69 8.72 7.58
CA LEU A 261 12.99 7.35 7.16
C LEU A 261 12.71 6.31 8.24
N GLU A 262 13.04 6.63 9.49
CA GLU A 262 12.89 5.71 10.63
C GLU A 262 11.51 5.82 11.30
N SER A 263 10.67 6.75 10.85
CA SER A 263 9.39 7.06 11.48
C SER A 263 8.23 7.22 10.50
N ASP A 264 8.34 6.70 9.27
CA ASP A 264 7.28 6.77 8.23
C ASP A 264 5.89 6.47 8.82
N ALA A 265 4.95 7.41 8.64
CA ALA A 265 3.62 7.33 9.23
C ALA A 265 2.84 6.05 8.84
N VAL A 266 3.21 5.42 7.72
CA VAL A 266 2.55 4.22 7.18
C VAL A 266 3.44 2.98 7.15
N PHE A 267 4.63 3.04 7.76
CA PHE A 267 5.56 1.90 7.86
C PHE A 267 5.99 1.31 6.50
N GLY A 268 6.12 2.14 5.46
CA GLY A 268 6.47 1.68 4.11
C GLY A 268 7.97 1.47 3.86
N VAL A 269 8.82 2.09 4.69
CA VAL A 269 10.28 2.03 4.52
C VAL A 269 10.82 0.64 4.88
N LYS A 270 11.56 0.04 3.95
CA LYS A 270 12.40 -1.13 4.18
C LYS A 270 13.86 -0.77 3.92
N LYS A 271 14.80 -1.35 4.68
CA LYS A 271 16.23 -1.00 4.59
C LYS A 271 16.80 -1.17 3.17
N SER A 272 16.38 -2.20 2.45
CA SER A 272 16.85 -2.48 1.07
C SER A 272 16.31 -1.49 0.01
N LEU A 273 15.27 -0.74 0.38
CA LEU A 273 14.59 0.25 -0.47
C LEU A 273 15.12 1.67 -0.23
N VAL A 274 16.00 1.87 0.76
CA VAL A 274 16.72 3.13 0.93
C VAL A 274 17.81 3.22 -0.12
N VAL A 275 17.79 4.29 -0.92
CA VAL A 275 18.67 4.50 -2.08
C VAL A 275 19.49 5.78 -1.94
N LYS A 276 20.65 5.79 -2.58
CA LYS A 276 21.50 6.98 -2.65
C LYS A 276 21.29 7.73 -3.96
N LEU A 277 21.00 9.02 -3.86
CA LEU A 277 20.99 9.92 -5.02
C LEU A 277 22.39 10.48 -5.27
N GLN A 278 22.91 10.27 -6.47
CA GLN A 278 24.19 10.86 -6.87
C GLN A 278 23.94 12.26 -7.43
N THR A 279 24.76 13.25 -7.04
CA THR A 279 24.66 14.59 -7.64
C THR A 279 25.60 14.65 -8.85
N ILE A 280 25.03 14.82 -10.03
CA ILE A 280 25.79 15.00 -11.27
C ILE A 280 25.81 16.48 -11.59
N LYS A 281 27.02 17.05 -11.74
CA LYS A 281 27.22 18.44 -12.15
C LYS A 281 28.01 18.47 -13.46
N ASP A 282 27.28 18.29 -14.55
CA ASP A 282 27.81 18.24 -15.92
C ASP A 282 26.70 18.64 -16.89
N GLU A 283 26.86 19.80 -17.54
CA GLU A 283 25.90 20.31 -18.53
C GLU A 283 25.80 19.40 -19.76
N ALA A 284 26.90 18.82 -20.23
CA ALA A 284 26.88 17.96 -21.41
C ALA A 284 26.08 16.68 -21.12
N GLU A 285 26.28 16.08 -19.94
CA GLU A 285 25.50 14.92 -19.50
C GLU A 285 24.02 15.29 -19.28
N ALA A 286 23.73 16.47 -18.70
CA ALA A 286 22.36 16.93 -18.53
C ALA A 286 21.62 17.09 -19.88
N ARG A 287 22.27 17.68 -20.89
CA ARG A 287 21.70 17.82 -22.24
C ARG A 287 21.55 16.47 -22.95
N LYS A 288 22.51 15.56 -22.80
CA LYS A 288 22.42 14.20 -23.33
C LYS A 288 21.23 13.44 -22.76
N ARG A 289 20.92 13.65 -21.48
CA ARG A 289 19.72 13.11 -20.80
C ARG A 289 18.45 13.93 -21.04
N GLY A 290 18.52 14.96 -21.88
CA GLY A 290 17.40 15.80 -22.33
C GLY A 290 16.82 16.74 -21.28
N PHE A 291 17.57 17.11 -20.23
CA PHE A 291 17.18 18.21 -19.36
C PHE A 291 17.32 19.55 -20.10
N PRO A 292 16.26 20.37 -20.18
CA PRO A 292 16.24 21.55 -21.03
C PRO A 292 17.09 22.71 -20.50
N LYS A 293 17.41 22.72 -19.21
CA LYS A 293 18.19 23.77 -18.53
C LYS A 293 18.97 23.20 -17.35
N GLY A 294 19.82 24.03 -16.75
CA GLY A 294 20.68 23.65 -15.63
C GLY A 294 21.87 22.79 -16.05
N ASP A 295 22.83 22.67 -15.14
CA ASP A 295 24.05 21.85 -15.25
C ASP A 295 24.08 20.73 -14.19
N THR A 296 23.09 20.67 -13.30
CA THR A 296 23.06 19.80 -12.13
C THR A 296 21.75 19.01 -12.07
N PHE A 297 21.83 17.71 -11.80
CA PHE A 297 20.67 16.84 -11.54
C PHE A 297 21.03 15.71 -10.57
N LYS A 298 20.02 15.07 -9.98
CA LYS A 298 20.18 13.84 -9.18
C LYS A 298 20.07 12.60 -10.05
N LEU A 299 20.94 11.63 -9.85
CA LEU A 299 20.85 10.31 -10.50
C LEU A 299 20.43 9.26 -9.47
N LEU A 300 19.30 8.62 -9.71
CA LEU A 300 18.86 7.41 -9.04
C LEU A 300 19.16 6.23 -9.98
N GLN A 301 20.19 5.45 -9.67
CA GLN A 301 20.55 4.26 -10.43
C GLN A 301 20.26 3.00 -9.60
N ARG A 302 19.29 2.18 -10.02
CA ARG A 302 18.85 1.00 -9.27
C ARG A 302 18.25 -0.06 -10.19
N ASP A 303 18.83 -1.26 -10.19
CA ASP A 303 18.22 -2.43 -10.82
C ASP A 303 17.01 -2.91 -10.00
N ILE A 304 15.98 -3.37 -10.70
CA ILE A 304 14.74 -3.92 -10.17
C ILE A 304 14.74 -5.42 -10.44
N ILE A 305 14.66 -6.23 -9.39
CA ILE A 305 14.77 -7.67 -9.47
C ILE A 305 13.40 -8.30 -9.20
N LEU A 306 12.80 -8.90 -10.23
CA LEU A 306 11.51 -9.57 -10.18
C LEU A 306 11.63 -11.06 -9.91
N VAL A 307 10.63 -11.59 -9.21
CA VAL A 307 10.51 -13.02 -8.90
C VAL A 307 9.54 -13.66 -9.89
N PRO A 308 9.88 -14.81 -10.51
CA PRO A 308 8.91 -15.62 -11.25
C PRO A 308 7.67 -15.93 -10.41
N GLU A 309 6.49 -15.90 -11.03
CA GLU A 309 5.21 -16.01 -10.33
C GLU A 309 5.05 -17.37 -9.62
N ASP A 310 5.56 -18.44 -10.21
CA ASP A 310 5.54 -19.80 -9.64
C ASP A 310 6.41 -19.91 -8.38
N LEU A 311 7.61 -19.31 -8.41
CA LEU A 311 8.51 -19.24 -7.26
C LEU A 311 7.89 -18.42 -6.13
N ALA A 312 7.33 -17.25 -6.45
CA ALA A 312 6.68 -16.39 -5.48
C ALA A 312 5.42 -17.03 -4.87
N ALA A 313 4.61 -17.75 -5.67
CA ALA A 313 3.44 -18.48 -5.19
C ALA A 313 3.83 -19.64 -4.25
N LYS A 314 4.91 -20.35 -4.58
CA LYS A 314 5.45 -21.42 -3.73
C LYS A 314 5.90 -20.88 -2.37
N ALA A 315 6.68 -19.81 -2.36
CA ALA A 315 7.18 -19.23 -1.12
C ALA A 315 6.06 -18.69 -0.21
N PHE A 316 5.06 -18.01 -0.79
CA PHE A 316 3.88 -17.58 -0.05
C PHE A 316 3.16 -18.77 0.59
N LYS A 317 2.93 -19.85 -0.17
CA LYS A 317 2.28 -21.06 0.34
C LYS A 317 3.05 -21.69 1.51
N GLU A 318 4.36 -21.84 1.39
CA GLU A 318 5.20 -22.42 2.45
C GLU A 318 5.13 -21.59 3.74
N LYS A 319 5.21 -20.25 3.64
CA LYS A 319 5.07 -19.38 4.82
C LYS A 319 3.67 -19.39 5.41
N ALA A 320 2.63 -19.41 4.57
CA ALA A 320 1.25 -19.48 5.03
C ALA A 320 0.95 -20.79 5.78
N GLU A 321 1.47 -21.92 5.28
CA GLU A 321 1.36 -23.22 5.95
C GLU A 321 2.10 -23.24 7.30
N ALA A 322 3.31 -22.66 7.37
CA ALA A 322 4.06 -22.54 8.62
C ALA A 322 3.30 -21.68 9.65
N ALA A 323 2.74 -20.54 9.22
CA ALA A 323 1.94 -19.67 10.09
C ALA A 323 0.67 -20.37 10.61
N ALA A 324 -0.04 -21.11 9.74
CA ALA A 324 -1.22 -21.86 10.13
C ALA A 324 -0.92 -22.96 11.17
N LYS A 325 0.21 -23.67 11.03
CA LYS A 325 0.66 -24.66 12.01
C LYS A 325 0.95 -24.03 13.37
N ASN A 326 1.59 -22.86 13.40
CA ASN A 326 1.88 -22.15 14.65
C ASN A 326 0.61 -21.65 15.34
N ALA A 327 -0.36 -21.13 14.57
CA ALA A 327 -1.64 -20.67 15.10
C ALA A 327 -2.46 -21.82 15.73
N ALA A 328 -2.41 -23.02 15.15
CA ALA A 328 -3.10 -24.20 15.69
C ALA A 328 -2.50 -24.72 17.01
N VAL A 329 -1.29 -24.28 17.39
CA VAL A 329 -0.64 -24.65 18.66
C VAL A 329 -0.97 -23.62 19.77
N SER A 330 -1.47 -22.44 19.41
CA SER A 330 -1.78 -21.34 20.35
C SER A 330 -3.27 -21.12 20.62
N LEU A 331 -4.15 -21.92 20.02
CA LEU A 331 -5.61 -21.95 20.23
C LEU A 331 -6.02 -23.27 20.90
#